data_AF-A0A9D8R0C0-F1
#
_entry.id   AF-A0A9D8R0C0-F1
#
_cell.length_a   1.000
_cell.length_b   1.000
_cell.length_c   1.000
_cell.angle_alpha   90.00
_cell.angle_beta   90.00
_cell.angle_gamma   90.00
#
_symmetry.space_group_name_H-M   'P 1'
#
loop_
_entity.id
_entity.type
_entity.pdbx_description
1 polymer ?
#
loop_
_entity_poly.entity_id
_entity_poly.type
_entity_poly.pdbx_seq_one_letter_code
_entity_poly.pdbx_strand_id
1 'polypeptide(L)'
;MKKSLLFLSLLLSLFFSYSQTYHSWDGKNNGISSDSKFHILNIFVNVIYDVHPDTNIVEDTVWPRDTNSLHEGVNVPGTIPCHLLDFMDTSYVCGHPHGCITRLFGESSFDTLQLTGDFIVVNVKESRVIQTYDTFFYKSIACTAIDVINDSGFSTLYGHDSIEYYDYYHENEFFFVQVIIRNISTLYGQLGVGSGHGDPGLDDKYITIHNIRYGFSGKGTLQCVGAGNWFMNPVGVVPHEISHTLFGDNSFHTSGGNHRGCSEPMPFMTVQGGYGLMGGGFSGLVGCNGYERWRMHWKHPASPYYIGARNAMNNGFVSSD
;
A
#
# COMPACT_ATOMS: atom_id res chain seq x y z
N MET A 1 -5.42 -52.35 -16.49
CA MET A 1 -6.31 -51.18 -16.35
C MET A 1 -5.97 -50.26 -15.16
N LYS A 2 -5.82 -50.75 -13.92
CA LYS A 2 -5.57 -49.86 -12.75
C LYS A 2 -4.25 -49.08 -12.78
N LYS A 3 -3.16 -49.66 -13.29
CA LYS A 3 -1.85 -48.98 -13.41
C LYS A 3 -1.85 -47.87 -14.47
N SER A 4 -2.58 -48.07 -15.56
CA SER A 4 -2.68 -47.13 -16.68
C SER A 4 -3.47 -45.87 -16.29
N LEU A 5 -4.51 -46.01 -15.46
CA LEU A 5 -5.26 -44.87 -14.91
C LEU A 5 -4.43 -44.04 -13.91
N LEU A 6 -3.61 -44.71 -13.08
CA LEU A 6 -2.71 -44.04 -12.15
C LEU A 6 -1.62 -43.24 -12.89
N PHE A 7 -1.08 -43.82 -13.97
CA PHE A 7 -0.07 -43.15 -14.79
C PHE A 7 -0.66 -41.94 -15.55
N LEU A 8 -1.91 -42.05 -16.04
CA LEU A 8 -2.60 -40.96 -16.72
C LEU A 8 -2.97 -39.81 -15.76
N SER A 9 -3.36 -40.13 -14.52
CA SER A 9 -3.64 -39.12 -13.50
C SER A 9 -2.36 -38.40 -13.01
N LEU A 10 -1.24 -39.12 -12.88
CA LEU A 10 0.07 -38.51 -12.62
C LEU A 10 0.54 -37.62 -13.77
N LEU A 11 0.38 -38.06 -15.02
CA LEU A 11 0.68 -37.23 -16.20
C LEU A 11 -0.19 -35.98 -16.27
N LEU A 12 -1.50 -36.09 -16.03
CA LEU A 12 -2.38 -34.92 -15.96
C LEU A 12 -1.93 -33.96 -14.84
N SER A 13 -1.59 -34.47 -13.66
CA SER A 13 -1.11 -33.61 -12.57
C SER A 13 0.16 -32.86 -12.91
N LEU A 14 1.08 -33.47 -13.68
CA LEU A 14 2.30 -32.82 -14.17
C LEU A 14 2.01 -31.72 -15.21
N PHE A 15 0.98 -31.87 -16.05
CA PHE A 15 0.52 -30.81 -16.97
C PHE A 15 -0.17 -29.64 -16.25
N PHE A 16 -0.78 -29.88 -15.09
CA PHE A 16 -1.35 -28.82 -14.23
C PHE A 16 -0.37 -28.30 -13.16
N SER A 17 0.85 -28.83 -13.08
CA SER A 17 1.87 -28.41 -12.09
C SER A 17 2.59 -27.11 -12.46
N TYR A 18 2.33 -26.54 -13.64
CA TYR A 18 2.84 -25.22 -14.04
C TYR A 18 1.97 -24.12 -13.43
N SER A 19 2.15 -23.84 -12.13
CA SER A 19 1.59 -22.63 -11.54
C SER A 19 2.42 -22.11 -10.37
N GLN A 20 3.74 -22.07 -10.54
CA GLN A 20 4.54 -21.18 -9.72
C GLN A 20 4.48 -19.79 -10.37
N THR A 21 3.58 -18.94 -9.88
CA THR A 21 3.37 -17.57 -10.36
C THR A 21 4.56 -16.65 -10.03
N TYR A 22 5.33 -16.96 -8.96
CA TYR A 22 6.44 -16.14 -8.50
C TYR A 22 7.67 -16.95 -8.10
N HIS A 23 8.86 -16.46 -8.47
CA HIS A 23 10.10 -16.92 -7.87
C HIS A 23 10.12 -16.55 -6.37
N SER A 24 10.49 -17.50 -5.52
CA SER A 24 10.62 -17.29 -4.07
C SER A 24 11.84 -16.45 -3.69
N TRP A 25 12.61 -15.99 -4.67
CA TRP A 25 13.84 -15.23 -4.55
C TRP A 25 13.67 -13.97 -5.42
N ASP A 26 14.14 -12.81 -4.95
CA ASP A 26 13.99 -11.50 -5.61
C ASP A 26 12.56 -10.91 -5.62
N GLY A 27 11.65 -11.41 -4.78
CA GLY A 27 10.30 -10.83 -4.65
C GLY A 27 9.41 -11.03 -5.89
N LYS A 28 8.58 -10.01 -6.20
CA LYS A 28 7.66 -9.97 -7.35
C LYS A 28 8.41 -9.52 -8.61
N ASN A 29 8.32 -10.30 -9.69
CA ASN A 29 8.80 -9.86 -11.01
C ASN A 29 8.05 -8.57 -11.43
N ASN A 30 8.81 -7.53 -11.83
CA ASN A 30 8.32 -6.18 -12.13
C ASN A 30 7.71 -5.42 -10.93
N GLY A 31 7.97 -5.90 -9.71
CA GLY A 31 7.68 -5.18 -8.47
C GLY A 31 8.71 -4.10 -8.15
N ILE A 32 8.71 -3.64 -6.90
CA ILE A 32 9.73 -2.73 -6.38
C ILE A 32 10.97 -3.54 -5.99
N SER A 33 12.16 -3.07 -6.37
CA SER A 33 13.40 -3.72 -5.94
C SER A 33 13.55 -3.64 -4.42
N SER A 34 14.10 -4.69 -3.81
CA SER A 34 14.20 -4.82 -2.35
C SER A 34 15.11 -3.79 -1.68
N ASP A 35 15.90 -3.05 -2.46
CA ASP A 35 16.83 -2.00 -2.03
C ASP A 35 16.46 -0.62 -2.59
N SER A 36 15.24 -0.46 -3.11
CA SER A 36 14.79 0.79 -3.70
C SER A 36 14.70 1.90 -2.66
N LYS A 37 14.95 3.13 -3.12
CA LYS A 37 14.85 4.35 -2.30
C LYS A 37 14.07 5.38 -3.07
N PHE A 38 12.80 5.57 -2.71
CA PHE A 38 11.89 6.37 -3.50
C PHE A 38 10.86 7.08 -2.63
N HIS A 39 10.26 8.11 -3.22
CA HIS A 39 9.23 8.92 -2.60
C HIS A 39 7.84 8.48 -3.11
N ILE A 40 6.91 8.30 -2.19
CA ILE A 40 5.52 7.94 -2.46
C ILE A 40 4.68 9.21 -2.51
N LEU A 41 3.86 9.35 -3.55
CA LEU A 41 2.79 10.36 -3.56
C LEU A 41 1.59 9.80 -2.81
N ASN A 42 1.28 10.37 -1.63
CA ASN A 42 0.10 9.99 -0.85
C ASN A 42 -1.05 10.96 -1.13
N ILE A 43 -2.15 10.46 -1.69
CA ILE A 43 -3.36 11.22 -2.00
C ILE A 43 -4.44 10.84 -1.00
N PHE A 44 -4.71 11.74 -0.06
CA PHE A 44 -5.76 11.61 0.94
C PHE A 44 -7.06 12.18 0.41
N VAL A 45 -8.04 11.31 0.24
CA VAL A 45 -9.35 11.65 -0.29
C VAL A 45 -10.38 11.66 0.82
N ASN A 46 -10.96 12.83 1.05
CA ASN A 46 -12.17 12.97 1.84
C ASN A 46 -13.36 13.13 0.91
N VAL A 47 -14.32 12.22 1.02
CA VAL A 47 -15.57 12.30 0.28
C VAL A 47 -16.55 13.20 1.03
N ILE A 48 -17.16 14.11 0.28
CA ILE A 48 -18.24 14.98 0.72
C ILE A 48 -19.53 14.49 0.07
N TYR A 49 -20.48 14.04 0.88
CA TYR A 49 -21.78 13.55 0.44
C TYR A 49 -22.76 14.72 0.25
N ASP A 50 -22.68 15.40 -0.89
CA ASP A 50 -23.55 16.52 -1.24
C ASP A 50 -24.81 16.12 -2.01
N VAL A 51 -24.94 14.84 -2.42
CA VAL A 51 -26.17 14.30 -3.04
C VAL A 51 -26.93 13.42 -2.05
N HIS A 52 -26.22 12.60 -1.27
CA HIS A 52 -26.80 11.72 -0.24
C HIS A 52 -26.19 11.96 1.15
N PRO A 53 -26.48 13.10 1.81
CA PRO A 53 -25.83 13.50 3.07
C PRO A 53 -25.94 12.49 4.21
N ASP A 54 -27.03 11.73 4.27
CA ASP A 54 -27.29 10.70 5.30
C ASP A 54 -26.29 9.53 5.26
N THR A 55 -25.49 9.43 4.19
CA THR A 55 -24.44 8.43 4.01
C THR A 55 -23.15 8.81 4.75
N ASN A 56 -23.03 10.05 5.24
CA ASN A 56 -21.84 10.48 5.95
C ASN A 56 -21.69 9.76 7.29
N ILE A 57 -20.85 8.72 7.31
CA ILE A 57 -20.64 7.83 8.46
C ILE A 57 -19.57 8.33 9.44
N VAL A 58 -18.99 9.49 9.19
CA VAL A 58 -17.79 9.96 9.92
C VAL A 58 -18.19 10.75 11.17
N GLU A 59 -18.03 10.09 12.32
CA GLU A 59 -17.99 10.73 13.65
C GLU A 59 -16.57 11.25 13.96
N ASP A 60 -16.50 12.32 14.75
CA ASP A 60 -15.62 13.45 14.44
C ASP A 60 -14.51 13.73 15.46
N THR A 61 -13.70 12.72 15.75
CA THR A 61 -12.71 12.83 16.84
C THR A 61 -11.27 12.85 16.37
N VAL A 62 -10.97 12.31 15.18
CA VAL A 62 -9.60 12.14 14.68
C VAL A 62 -9.23 13.17 13.62
N TRP A 63 -10.21 13.64 12.85
CA TRP A 63 -10.02 14.72 11.91
C TRP A 63 -10.85 15.90 12.41
N PRO A 64 -10.26 17.08 12.56
CA PRO A 64 -11.02 18.25 12.98
C PRO A 64 -12.14 18.51 11.95
N ARG A 65 -13.42 18.51 12.35
CA ARG A 65 -14.40 19.32 11.59
C ARG A 65 -13.97 20.75 11.76
N ASP A 66 -13.91 21.46 10.65
CA ASP A 66 -14.18 22.86 10.72
C ASP A 66 -15.67 23.04 11.06
N THR A 67 -15.97 23.14 12.35
CA THR A 67 -17.33 23.45 12.82
C THR A 67 -17.71 24.91 12.57
N ASN A 68 -16.77 25.73 12.07
CA ASN A 68 -16.89 27.17 11.93
C ASN A 68 -16.79 27.69 10.48
N SER A 69 -16.50 26.85 9.48
CA SER A 69 -16.50 27.29 8.08
C SER A 69 -17.66 26.73 7.28
N LEU A 70 -18.13 27.56 6.35
CA LEU A 70 -19.04 27.19 5.26
C LEU A 70 -18.37 26.24 4.24
N HIS A 71 -17.18 25.72 4.55
CA HIS A 71 -16.37 24.89 3.67
C HIS A 71 -16.33 23.46 4.20
N GLU A 72 -17.08 22.58 3.55
CA GLU A 72 -17.08 21.15 3.88
C GLU A 72 -15.71 20.53 3.57
N GLY A 73 -15.15 19.82 4.56
CA GLY A 73 -14.08 18.83 4.37
C GLY A 73 -12.75 19.15 5.05
N VAL A 74 -11.66 18.51 4.61
CA VAL A 74 -10.43 18.36 5.42
C VAL A 74 -9.17 18.96 4.79
N ASN A 75 -9.27 19.54 3.60
CA ASN A 75 -8.16 20.18 2.90
C ASN A 75 -8.01 21.69 3.23
N VAL A 76 -8.65 22.19 4.29
CA VAL A 76 -8.51 23.58 4.75
C VAL A 76 -7.46 23.68 5.87
N PRO A 77 -6.76 24.82 6.01
CA PRO A 77 -5.83 25.02 7.11
C PRO A 77 -6.50 24.80 8.47
N GLY A 78 -5.89 23.98 9.33
CA GLY A 78 -6.44 23.62 10.64
C GLY A 78 -7.31 22.36 10.67
N THR A 79 -7.67 21.77 9.52
CA THR A 79 -8.39 20.48 9.43
C THR A 79 -7.56 19.33 8.85
N ILE A 80 -6.37 19.62 8.34
CA ILE A 80 -5.43 18.61 7.88
C ILE A 80 -5.06 17.72 9.08
N PRO A 81 -5.01 16.37 8.94
CA PRO A 81 -4.64 15.50 10.03
C PRO A 81 -3.26 15.82 10.57
N CYS A 82 -3.16 15.96 11.89
CA CYS A 82 -1.89 16.18 12.57
C CYS A 82 -0.97 14.95 12.53
N HIS A 83 -1.49 13.79 12.16
CA HIS A 83 -0.78 12.51 12.22
C HIS A 83 -0.20 12.02 10.89
N LEU A 84 -0.21 12.84 9.84
CA LEU A 84 0.36 12.44 8.54
C LEU A 84 1.87 12.15 8.66
N LEU A 85 2.60 12.92 9.47
CA LEU A 85 4.03 12.66 9.71
C LEU A 85 4.27 11.45 10.62
N ASP A 86 3.31 11.08 11.47
CA ASP A 86 3.37 9.81 12.21
C ASP A 86 3.14 8.59 11.30
N PHE A 87 2.58 8.82 10.11
CA PHE A 87 2.35 7.78 9.12
C PHE A 87 3.57 7.55 8.21
N MET A 88 4.14 8.61 7.63
CA MET A 88 5.26 8.49 6.69
C MET A 88 6.17 9.72 6.80
N ASP A 89 7.48 9.48 6.81
CA ASP A 89 8.46 10.57 6.85
C ASP A 89 8.58 11.22 5.47
N THR A 90 8.77 12.53 5.45
CA THR A 90 9.08 13.28 4.23
C THR A 90 10.55 13.16 3.81
N SER A 91 11.41 12.69 4.71
CA SER A 91 12.82 12.44 4.44
C SER A 91 13.32 11.29 5.28
N TYR A 92 14.28 10.52 4.75
CA TYR A 92 14.73 9.31 5.42
C TYR A 92 15.93 9.58 6.33
N VAL A 93 15.80 9.24 7.62
CA VAL A 93 16.91 9.31 8.59
C VAL A 93 17.30 7.89 9.00
N CYS A 94 18.43 7.41 8.48
CA CYS A 94 18.94 6.05 8.72
C CYS A 94 19.06 5.75 10.24
N GLY A 95 18.58 4.57 10.65
CA GLY A 95 18.50 4.14 12.05
C GLY A 95 17.52 4.90 12.95
N HIS A 96 16.88 5.96 12.45
CA HIS A 96 15.94 6.80 13.20
C HIS A 96 14.70 7.23 12.40
N PRO A 97 14.08 6.36 11.57
CA PRO A 97 12.82 6.71 10.91
C PRO A 97 11.69 6.87 11.95
N HIS A 98 10.80 7.84 11.73
CA HIS A 98 9.70 8.17 12.66
C HIS A 98 8.36 7.63 12.15
N GLY A 99 7.98 8.01 10.94
CA GLY A 99 6.71 7.62 10.31
C GLY A 99 6.54 6.11 10.24
N CYS A 100 5.37 5.60 10.62
CA CYS A 100 5.18 4.18 10.85
C CYS A 100 5.45 3.30 9.62
N ILE A 101 5.12 3.75 8.41
CA ILE A 101 5.45 3.03 7.16
C ILE A 101 6.94 3.11 6.87
N THR A 102 7.52 4.31 6.94
CA THR A 102 8.95 4.51 6.71
C THR A 102 9.79 3.64 7.64
N ARG A 103 9.41 3.62 8.92
CA ARG A 103 10.03 2.81 9.96
C ARG A 103 9.81 1.32 9.75
N LEU A 104 8.58 0.90 9.46
CA LEU A 104 8.25 -0.52 9.23
C LEU A 104 9.13 -1.13 8.15
N PHE A 105 9.20 -0.49 6.97
CA PHE A 105 9.97 -1.02 5.85
C PHE A 105 11.49 -0.81 6.02
N GLY A 106 11.91 0.30 6.63
CA GLY A 106 13.31 0.54 7.01
C GLY A 106 13.85 -0.53 7.96
N GLU A 107 13.21 -0.72 9.12
CA GLU A 107 13.62 -1.72 10.11
C GLU A 107 13.49 -3.16 9.60
N SER A 108 12.46 -3.43 8.76
CA SER A 108 12.29 -4.74 8.13
C SER A 108 13.45 -5.09 7.20
N SER A 109 13.95 -4.09 6.47
CA SER A 109 14.98 -4.23 5.45
C SER A 109 16.42 -3.98 5.92
N PHE A 110 16.62 -3.60 7.19
CA PHE A 110 17.90 -3.07 7.67
C PHE A 110 18.34 -1.84 6.87
N ASP A 111 17.40 -0.93 6.64
CA ASP A 111 17.55 0.36 5.96
C ASP A 111 17.96 0.28 4.48
N THR A 112 17.85 -0.90 3.84
CA THR A 112 18.10 -1.04 2.40
C THR A 112 16.92 -0.56 1.57
N LEU A 113 15.69 -0.87 1.98
CA LEU A 113 14.46 -0.32 1.40
C LEU A 113 14.07 0.95 2.16
N GLN A 114 13.94 2.07 1.45
CA GLN A 114 13.64 3.38 2.06
C GLN A 114 12.42 3.98 1.38
N LEU A 115 11.34 4.10 2.16
CA LEU A 115 10.06 4.64 1.72
C LEU A 115 9.80 5.97 2.44
N THR A 116 9.82 7.07 1.70
CA THR A 116 9.41 8.40 2.17
C THR A 116 8.22 8.89 1.36
N GLY A 117 7.59 9.97 1.76
CA GLY A 117 6.46 10.49 1.01
C GLY A 117 6.03 11.90 1.40
N ASP A 118 5.27 12.50 0.50
CA ASP A 118 4.51 13.72 0.77
C ASP A 118 3.03 13.45 0.47
N PHE A 119 2.21 14.41 0.82
CA PHE A 119 0.78 14.29 0.97
C PHE A 119 0.09 15.35 0.13
N ILE A 120 -0.98 14.94 -0.55
CA ILE A 120 -1.98 15.85 -1.07
C ILE A 120 -3.30 15.47 -0.41
N VAL A 121 -3.99 16.44 0.16
CA VAL A 121 -5.29 16.25 0.78
C VAL A 121 -6.35 16.87 -0.11
N VAL A 122 -7.29 16.07 -0.58
CA VAL A 122 -8.34 16.50 -1.50
C VAL A 122 -9.72 16.19 -0.97
N ASN A 123 -10.62 17.15 -1.16
CA ASN A 123 -12.04 16.97 -0.98
C ASN A 123 -12.68 16.61 -2.32
N VAL A 124 -13.37 15.47 -2.37
CA VAL A 124 -14.09 15.00 -3.54
C VAL A 124 -15.59 15.03 -3.24
N LYS A 125 -16.32 15.86 -3.98
CA LYS A 125 -17.78 15.91 -3.90
C LYS A 125 -18.39 14.72 -4.62
N GLU A 126 -19.37 14.11 -3.98
CA GLU A 126 -20.13 13.00 -4.53
C GLU A 126 -20.78 13.35 -5.88
N SER A 127 -21.40 14.53 -5.97
CA SER A 127 -21.99 15.04 -7.20
C SER A 127 -21.00 15.09 -8.36
N ARG A 128 -19.75 15.50 -8.10
CA ARG A 128 -18.70 15.58 -9.12
C ARG A 128 -18.32 14.19 -9.65
N VAL A 129 -18.22 13.19 -8.76
CA VAL A 129 -17.94 11.81 -9.14
C VAL A 129 -19.06 11.29 -10.06
N ILE A 130 -20.32 11.47 -9.64
CA ILE A 130 -21.49 11.01 -10.40
C ILE A 130 -21.57 11.70 -11.76
N GLN A 131 -21.35 13.02 -11.83
CA GLN A 131 -21.40 13.78 -13.09
C GLN A 131 -20.29 13.41 -14.07
N THR A 132 -19.12 12.98 -13.57
CA THR A 132 -17.95 12.71 -14.41
C THR A 132 -17.86 11.25 -14.84
N TYR A 133 -18.30 10.31 -13.98
CA TYR A 133 -18.09 8.87 -14.18
C TYR A 133 -19.38 8.04 -14.15
N ASP A 134 -20.56 8.65 -13.97
CA ASP A 134 -21.88 8.02 -13.88
C ASP A 134 -22.05 6.97 -12.76
N THR A 135 -20.98 6.64 -12.03
CA THR A 135 -20.96 5.61 -10.99
C THR A 135 -20.16 6.09 -9.78
N PHE A 136 -20.76 6.01 -8.59
CA PHE A 136 -20.11 6.33 -7.33
C PHE A 136 -19.44 5.10 -6.71
N PHE A 137 -18.16 4.88 -7.01
CA PHE A 137 -17.34 3.83 -6.41
C PHE A 137 -15.88 4.25 -6.27
N TYR A 138 -15.10 3.52 -5.46
CA TYR A 138 -13.76 3.90 -5.03
C TYR A 138 -12.78 4.27 -6.16
N LYS A 139 -12.81 3.59 -7.33
CA LYS A 139 -11.93 3.97 -8.46
C LYS A 139 -12.35 5.30 -9.08
N SER A 140 -13.65 5.51 -9.32
CA SER A 140 -14.14 6.81 -9.82
C SER A 140 -13.85 7.94 -8.83
N ILE A 141 -13.87 7.66 -7.52
CA ILE A 141 -13.49 8.63 -6.49
C ILE A 141 -11.99 8.97 -6.59
N ALA A 142 -11.12 7.97 -6.74
CA ALA A 142 -9.68 8.16 -6.94
C ALA A 142 -9.37 8.94 -8.22
N CYS A 143 -10.02 8.58 -9.34
CA CYS A 143 -9.91 9.31 -10.60
C CYS A 143 -10.39 10.77 -10.48
N THR A 144 -11.50 11.01 -9.75
CA THR A 144 -12.00 12.36 -9.47
C THR A 144 -11.02 13.16 -8.62
N ALA A 145 -10.34 12.52 -7.65
CA ALA A 145 -9.29 13.16 -6.87
C ALA A 145 -8.14 13.67 -7.77
N ILE A 146 -7.72 12.90 -8.77
CA ILE A 146 -6.73 13.37 -9.76
C ILE A 146 -7.25 14.56 -10.56
N ASP A 147 -8.52 14.54 -10.97
CA ASP A 147 -9.13 15.68 -11.67
C ASP A 147 -9.14 16.94 -10.80
N VAL A 148 -9.44 16.81 -9.50
CA VAL A 148 -9.40 17.92 -8.54
C VAL A 148 -7.98 18.47 -8.37
N ILE A 149 -6.96 17.61 -8.34
CA ILE A 149 -5.54 18.03 -8.29
C ILE A 149 -5.19 18.82 -9.54
N ASN A 150 -5.59 18.34 -10.72
CA ASN A 150 -5.33 19.06 -11.98
C ASN A 150 -6.01 20.43 -12.03
N ASP A 151 -7.23 20.55 -11.52
CA ASP A 151 -7.95 21.83 -11.47
C ASP A 151 -7.30 22.82 -10.50
N SER A 152 -6.76 22.33 -9.38
CA SER A 152 -6.21 23.14 -8.31
C SER A 152 -4.71 23.46 -8.49
N GLY A 153 -4.02 22.68 -9.34
CA GLY A 153 -2.58 22.65 -9.45
C GLY A 153 -1.96 21.63 -8.49
N PHE A 154 -0.89 20.98 -8.95
CA PHE A 154 -0.12 20.05 -8.12
C PHE A 154 0.67 20.82 -7.06
N SER A 155 0.32 20.59 -5.79
CA SER A 155 1.10 21.04 -4.64
C SER A 155 0.85 20.10 -3.46
N THR A 156 1.94 19.79 -2.77
CA THR A 156 2.03 18.84 -1.68
C THR A 156 2.19 19.58 -0.35
N LEU A 157 1.82 18.93 0.75
CA LEU A 157 1.76 19.58 2.06
C LEU A 157 3.13 20.01 2.59
N TYR A 158 4.19 19.28 2.25
CA TYR A 158 5.54 19.53 2.76
C TYR A 158 6.54 19.96 1.68
N GLY A 159 6.05 20.40 0.51
CA GLY A 159 6.83 21.14 -0.48
C GLY A 159 7.59 20.28 -1.50
N HIS A 160 7.30 18.98 -1.61
CA HIS A 160 7.83 18.11 -2.65
C HIS A 160 7.06 18.27 -3.99
N ASP A 161 6.98 19.50 -4.51
CA ASP A 161 6.11 19.84 -5.64
C ASP A 161 6.72 19.53 -7.04
N SER A 162 7.90 18.92 -7.06
CA SER A 162 8.59 18.51 -8.29
C SER A 162 8.32 17.04 -8.61
N ILE A 163 8.10 16.72 -9.89
CA ILE A 163 8.02 15.33 -10.36
C ILE A 163 9.28 14.52 -10.03
N GLU A 164 10.45 15.17 -9.94
CA GLU A 164 11.74 14.52 -9.67
C GLU A 164 11.76 13.74 -8.34
N TYR A 165 10.90 14.10 -7.38
CA TYR A 165 10.76 13.32 -6.15
C TYR A 165 10.09 11.97 -6.38
N TYR A 166 9.16 11.89 -7.34
CA TYR A 166 8.29 10.72 -7.55
C TYR A 166 8.67 9.88 -8.76
N ASP A 167 9.53 10.38 -9.65
CA ASP A 167 9.94 9.69 -10.88
C ASP A 167 11.24 8.89 -10.68
N TYR A 168 11.12 7.78 -9.94
CA TYR A 168 12.26 6.94 -9.55
C TYR A 168 13.06 6.36 -10.72
N TYR A 169 12.39 6.02 -11.83
CA TYR A 169 13.04 5.45 -13.01
C TYR A 169 13.37 6.47 -14.09
N HIS A 170 13.05 7.76 -13.88
CA HIS A 170 13.21 8.82 -14.86
C HIS A 170 12.42 8.58 -16.16
N GLU A 171 11.21 8.03 -16.03
CA GLU A 171 10.30 7.66 -17.12
C GLU A 171 9.18 8.70 -17.32
N ASN A 172 9.22 9.83 -16.61
CA ASN A 172 8.19 10.88 -16.60
C ASN A 172 6.83 10.38 -16.09
N GLU A 173 6.85 9.58 -15.02
CA GLU A 173 5.66 9.08 -14.36
C GLU A 173 5.82 9.12 -12.84
N PHE A 174 4.70 9.13 -12.13
CA PHE A 174 4.71 8.87 -10.70
C PHE A 174 5.00 7.39 -10.49
N PHE A 175 6.17 7.10 -9.93
CA PHE A 175 6.63 5.74 -9.70
C PHE A 175 5.73 4.99 -8.73
N PHE A 176 5.33 5.59 -7.61
CA PHE A 176 4.46 4.93 -6.65
C PHE A 176 3.44 5.91 -6.06
N VAL A 177 2.16 5.55 -6.16
CA VAL A 177 1.05 6.39 -5.65
C VAL A 177 0.18 5.62 -4.69
N GLN A 178 -0.18 6.25 -3.59
CA GLN A 178 -1.08 5.71 -2.60
C GLN A 178 -2.33 6.58 -2.51
N VAL A 179 -3.51 5.99 -2.73
CA VAL A 179 -4.80 6.68 -2.60
C VAL A 179 -5.51 6.19 -1.34
N ILE A 180 -5.70 7.09 -0.38
CA ILE A 180 -6.30 6.77 0.91
C ILE A 180 -7.64 7.47 1.04
N ILE A 181 -8.73 6.71 1.06
CA ILE A 181 -10.10 7.22 1.11
C ILE A 181 -10.67 7.09 2.52
N ARG A 182 -11.17 8.19 3.08
CA ARG A 182 -11.67 8.25 4.46
C ARG A 182 -13.16 7.95 4.61
N ASN A 183 -14.00 8.48 3.72
CA ASN A 183 -15.44 8.59 3.95
C ASN A 183 -16.24 7.79 2.92
N ILE A 184 -16.01 6.48 2.86
CA ILE A 184 -16.79 5.53 2.05
C ILE A 184 -17.03 4.23 2.81
N SER A 185 -17.97 3.42 2.32
CA SER A 185 -18.31 2.11 2.88
C SER A 185 -18.53 1.08 1.78
N THR A 186 -18.71 -0.19 2.17
CA THR A 186 -19.10 -1.25 1.24
C THR A 186 -20.44 -0.96 0.56
N LEU A 187 -21.39 -0.37 1.29
CA LEU A 187 -22.70 -0.01 0.73
C LEU A 187 -22.59 1.21 -0.19
N TYR A 188 -21.69 2.13 0.11
CA TYR A 188 -21.60 3.42 -0.57
C TYR A 188 -20.15 3.79 -0.89
N GLY A 189 -19.77 3.69 -2.15
CA GLY A 189 -18.36 3.76 -2.59
C GLY A 189 -17.72 2.38 -2.81
N GLN A 190 -18.40 1.29 -2.43
CA GLN A 190 -18.04 -0.12 -2.71
C GLN A 190 -16.70 -0.59 -2.14
N LEU A 191 -16.17 0.08 -1.11
CA LEU A 191 -14.96 -0.34 -0.41
C LEU A 191 -15.13 -0.13 1.10
N GLY A 192 -15.02 -1.21 1.86
CA GLY A 192 -15.17 -1.19 3.31
C GLY A 192 -13.93 -0.67 4.03
N VAL A 193 -14.12 -0.12 5.24
CA VAL A 193 -13.01 0.32 6.10
C VAL A 193 -12.07 -0.86 6.39
N GLY A 194 -10.76 -0.62 6.22
CA GLY A 194 -9.73 -1.65 6.37
C GLY A 194 -9.58 -2.57 5.16
N SER A 195 -10.23 -2.25 4.04
CA SER A 195 -10.05 -2.93 2.75
C SER A 195 -9.28 -2.07 1.76
N GLY A 196 -8.61 -2.72 0.81
CA GLY A 196 -7.78 -2.05 -0.17
C GLY A 196 -7.36 -2.98 -1.31
N HIS A 197 -6.56 -2.42 -2.21
CA HIS A 197 -6.02 -3.06 -3.39
C HIS A 197 -4.57 -2.61 -3.63
N GLY A 198 -3.70 -3.53 -4.03
CA GLY A 198 -2.32 -3.30 -4.47
C GLY A 198 -2.20 -2.71 -5.88
N ASP A 199 -3.21 -1.94 -6.30
CA ASP A 199 -3.31 -1.23 -7.58
C ASP A 199 -4.16 0.03 -7.32
N PRO A 200 -3.65 1.25 -7.64
CA PRO A 200 -4.39 2.48 -7.42
C PRO A 200 -5.52 2.70 -8.46
N GLY A 201 -5.52 1.96 -9.58
CA GLY A 201 -6.55 2.04 -10.62
C GLY A 201 -6.58 3.37 -11.38
N LEU A 202 -5.39 3.93 -11.66
CA LEU A 202 -5.21 5.28 -12.24
C LEU A 202 -4.64 5.26 -13.68
N ASP A 203 -4.71 4.12 -14.37
CA ASP A 203 -4.01 3.89 -15.65
C ASP A 203 -4.33 4.91 -16.76
N ASP A 204 -5.56 5.43 -16.79
CA ASP A 204 -6.02 6.44 -17.77
C ASP A 204 -5.89 7.90 -17.27
N LYS A 205 -5.22 8.11 -16.13
CA LYS A 205 -5.08 9.41 -15.49
C LYS A 205 -3.66 9.96 -15.60
N TYR A 206 -3.58 11.28 -15.43
CA TYR A 206 -2.32 12.01 -15.38
C TYR A 206 -2.45 13.19 -14.42
N ILE A 207 -1.35 13.59 -13.82
CA ILE A 207 -1.23 14.88 -13.11
C ILE A 207 -0.47 15.84 -14.02
N THR A 208 -0.94 17.08 -14.09
CA THR A 208 -0.33 18.15 -14.87
C THR A 208 0.53 19.03 -13.97
N ILE A 209 1.83 19.10 -14.24
CA ILE A 209 2.77 19.99 -13.56
C ILE A 209 3.39 20.88 -14.62
N HIS A 210 3.25 22.20 -14.48
CA HIS A 210 3.75 23.20 -15.44
C HIS A 210 3.38 22.90 -16.91
N ASN A 211 2.13 22.49 -17.16
CA ASN A 211 1.58 22.09 -18.48
C ASN A 211 2.14 20.79 -19.08
N ILE A 212 2.93 20.02 -18.32
CA ILE A 212 3.40 18.70 -18.72
C ILE A 212 2.55 17.64 -18.01
N ARG A 213 2.12 16.62 -18.75
CA ARG A 213 1.32 15.51 -18.21
C ARG A 213 2.24 14.37 -17.79
N TYR A 214 2.09 13.92 -16.56
CA TYR A 214 2.82 12.80 -15.98
C TYR A 214 1.85 11.68 -15.66
N GLY A 215 2.13 10.48 -16.18
CA GLY A 215 1.32 9.29 -15.96
C GLY A 215 1.65 8.59 -14.63
N PHE A 216 1.17 7.36 -14.47
CA PHE A 216 1.41 6.53 -13.30
C PHE A 216 2.01 5.19 -13.75
N SER A 217 3.00 4.67 -13.03
CA SER A 217 3.69 3.42 -13.36
C SER A 217 2.85 2.14 -13.22
N GLY A 218 1.61 2.28 -12.75
CA GLY A 218 0.76 1.20 -12.27
C GLY A 218 1.17 0.63 -10.89
N LYS A 219 2.28 1.08 -10.29
CA LYS A 219 2.63 0.71 -8.91
C LYS A 219 1.98 1.68 -7.94
N GLY A 220 1.30 1.11 -6.96
CA GLY A 220 0.61 1.91 -5.99
C GLY A 220 -0.39 1.09 -5.23
N THR A 221 -1.22 1.80 -4.47
CA THR A 221 -2.23 1.16 -3.64
C THR A 221 -3.44 2.07 -3.50
N LEU A 222 -4.60 1.48 -3.25
CA LEU A 222 -5.82 2.21 -2.91
C LEU A 222 -6.49 1.55 -1.69
N GLN A 223 -6.81 2.32 -0.66
CA GLN A 223 -7.45 1.79 0.55
C GLN A 223 -8.58 2.67 1.05
N CYS A 224 -9.53 2.06 1.77
CA CYS A 224 -10.47 2.77 2.62
C CYS A 224 -10.03 2.65 4.09
N VAL A 225 -9.73 3.79 4.72
CA VAL A 225 -9.26 3.84 6.13
C VAL A 225 -10.33 4.28 7.12
N GLY A 226 -11.50 4.70 6.63
CA GLY A 226 -12.59 5.16 7.49
C GLY A 226 -12.25 6.44 8.25
N ALA A 227 -13.01 6.71 9.31
CA ALA A 227 -12.85 7.91 10.15
C ALA A 227 -11.70 7.83 11.18
N GLY A 228 -11.14 6.64 11.39
CA GLY A 228 -10.25 6.35 12.51
C GLY A 228 -8.84 6.91 12.37
N ASN A 229 -8.11 6.85 13.47
CA ASN A 229 -6.68 7.13 13.48
C ASN A 229 -5.92 5.88 13.02
N TRP A 230 -5.49 5.89 11.78
CA TRP A 230 -5.01 4.71 11.08
C TRP A 230 -3.48 4.54 11.17
N PHE A 231 -2.71 5.54 11.63
CA PHE A 231 -1.29 5.32 11.96
C PHE A 231 -1.12 4.39 13.16
N MET A 232 -2.10 4.35 14.05
CA MET A 232 -2.10 3.48 15.25
C MET A 232 -2.22 1.99 14.90
N ASN A 233 -2.45 1.65 13.63
CA ASN A 233 -2.46 0.29 13.15
C ASN A 233 -1.37 0.05 12.08
N PRO A 234 -0.09 -0.09 12.51
CA PRO A 234 1.03 -0.40 11.61
C PRO A 234 0.94 -1.82 11.00
N VAL A 235 -0.11 -2.58 11.34
CA VAL A 235 -0.41 -3.91 10.79
C VAL A 235 -1.72 -3.89 9.99
N GLY A 236 -2.07 -2.70 9.49
CA GLY A 236 -3.29 -2.48 8.74
C GLY A 236 -3.20 -2.86 7.27
N VAL A 237 -4.26 -2.54 6.54
CA VAL A 237 -4.37 -2.77 5.10
C VAL A 237 -3.32 -2.01 4.29
N VAL A 238 -2.92 -0.81 4.71
CA VAL A 238 -1.96 0.02 3.96
C VAL A 238 -0.59 -0.66 3.77
N PRO A 239 0.13 -1.08 4.84
CA PRO A 239 1.40 -1.79 4.67
C PRO A 239 1.22 -3.15 3.96
N HIS A 240 0.07 -3.80 4.12
CA HIS A 240 -0.25 -5.03 3.39
C HIS A 240 -0.33 -4.80 1.88
N GLU A 241 -1.06 -3.78 1.43
CA GLU A 241 -1.17 -3.47 0.00
C GLU A 241 0.17 -3.00 -0.59
N ILE A 242 1.00 -2.26 0.17
CA ILE A 242 2.35 -1.92 -0.28
C ILE A 242 3.17 -3.21 -0.49
N SER A 243 3.02 -4.17 0.42
CA SER A 243 3.76 -5.44 0.38
C SER A 243 3.41 -6.28 -0.85
N HIS A 244 2.22 -6.15 -1.44
CA HIS A 244 1.90 -6.78 -2.72
C HIS A 244 2.83 -6.34 -3.86
N THR A 245 3.37 -5.13 -3.80
CA THR A 245 4.33 -4.65 -4.82
C THR A 245 5.74 -5.21 -4.64
N LEU A 246 6.03 -5.78 -3.48
CA LEU A 246 7.32 -6.41 -3.14
C LEU A 246 7.26 -7.93 -3.30
N PHE A 247 6.19 -8.57 -2.81
CA PHE A 247 6.13 -10.01 -2.64
C PHE A 247 5.24 -10.75 -3.65
N GLY A 248 4.33 -10.07 -4.35
CA GLY A 248 3.45 -10.72 -5.33
C GLY A 248 1.98 -10.44 -5.04
N ASP A 249 1.10 -11.07 -5.81
CA ASP A 249 -0.35 -10.99 -5.59
C ASP A 249 -0.82 -11.84 -4.39
N ASN A 250 -2.13 -12.00 -4.28
CA ASN A 250 -2.79 -12.79 -3.23
C ASN A 250 -2.35 -14.25 -3.21
N SER A 251 -1.92 -14.83 -4.34
CA SER A 251 -1.41 -16.20 -4.40
C SER A 251 -0.13 -16.37 -3.59
N PHE A 252 0.54 -15.27 -3.23
CA PHE A 252 1.82 -15.26 -2.53
C PHE A 252 1.75 -14.64 -1.11
N HIS A 253 0.64 -14.88 -0.41
CA HIS A 253 0.41 -14.59 1.01
C HIS A 253 1.24 -15.51 1.94
N THR A 254 2.56 -15.32 1.92
CA THR A 254 3.54 -16.26 2.49
C THR A 254 3.67 -16.27 4.00
N SER A 255 3.14 -15.25 4.66
CA SER A 255 3.19 -15.13 6.11
C SER A 255 1.85 -15.33 6.78
N GLY A 256 0.83 -15.76 6.04
CA GLY A 256 -0.56 -15.80 6.51
C GLY A 256 -1.45 -14.96 5.59
N GLY A 257 -2.69 -14.68 5.98
CA GLY A 257 -3.51 -13.68 5.28
C GLY A 257 -4.32 -14.20 4.11
N ASN A 258 -4.23 -15.48 3.76
CA ASN A 258 -5.06 -16.04 2.70
C ASN A 258 -6.52 -16.15 3.12
N HIS A 259 -7.41 -15.71 2.23
CA HIS A 259 -8.82 -16.01 2.35
C HIS A 259 -9.06 -17.44 1.82
N ARG A 260 -9.76 -18.29 2.58
CA ARG A 260 -10.07 -19.69 2.16
C ARG A 260 -10.83 -19.79 0.83
N GLY A 261 -11.38 -18.68 0.34
CA GLY A 261 -12.06 -18.59 -0.95
C GLY A 261 -11.18 -18.16 -2.12
N CYS A 262 -9.88 -17.87 -1.93
CA CYS A 262 -8.98 -17.61 -3.05
C CYS A 262 -8.77 -18.91 -3.83
N SER A 263 -9.13 -18.89 -5.12
CA SER A 263 -9.02 -20.05 -6.03
C SER A 263 -7.62 -20.26 -6.60
N GLU A 264 -6.64 -19.50 -6.13
CA GLU A 264 -5.27 -19.49 -6.64
C GLU A 264 -4.43 -20.61 -5.99
N PRO A 265 -3.46 -21.20 -6.72
CA PRO A 265 -2.54 -22.16 -6.14
C PRO A 265 -1.61 -21.47 -5.15
N MET A 266 -1.70 -21.84 -3.88
CA MET A 266 -0.97 -21.18 -2.79
C MET A 266 0.27 -21.98 -2.40
N PRO A 267 1.45 -21.36 -2.24
CA PRO A 267 2.65 -22.04 -1.80
C PRO A 267 2.62 -22.38 -0.29
N PHE A 268 1.73 -21.75 0.49
CA PHE A 268 1.62 -21.95 1.94
C PHE A 268 0.20 -22.30 2.37
N MET A 269 0.07 -23.26 3.29
CA MET A 269 -1.19 -23.56 3.96
C MET A 269 -1.47 -22.50 5.03
N THR A 270 -2.29 -21.49 4.73
CA THR A 270 -2.55 -20.41 5.69
C THR A 270 -4.04 -20.16 5.91
N VAL A 271 -4.35 -19.67 7.12
CA VAL A 271 -5.63 -19.05 7.47
C VAL A 271 -5.51 -17.53 7.29
N GLN A 272 -6.64 -16.82 7.24
CA GLN A 272 -6.63 -15.36 7.21
C GLN A 272 -6.03 -14.82 8.53
N GLY A 273 -5.15 -13.82 8.46
CA GLY A 273 -4.23 -13.45 9.55
C GLY A 273 -2.87 -14.16 9.43
N GLY A 274 -1.81 -13.63 10.05
CA GLY A 274 -0.45 -14.10 9.78
C GLY A 274 0.64 -13.60 10.74
N TYR A 275 1.90 -13.89 10.40
CA TYR A 275 3.11 -13.48 11.12
C TYR A 275 4.09 -12.85 10.12
N GLY A 276 3.74 -11.70 9.57
CA GLY A 276 4.59 -10.96 8.62
C GLY A 276 3.85 -9.86 7.86
N LEU A 277 4.51 -9.28 6.86
CA LEU A 277 3.99 -8.20 6.01
C LEU A 277 2.84 -8.65 5.09
N MET A 278 2.91 -9.89 4.60
CA MET A 278 1.86 -10.49 3.78
C MET A 278 0.72 -11.15 4.59
N GLY A 279 0.70 -11.00 5.93
CA GLY A 279 -0.28 -11.63 6.81
C GLY A 279 -1.69 -11.01 6.80
N GLY A 280 -1.89 -9.93 6.04
CA GLY A 280 -3.13 -9.15 5.98
C GLY A 280 -3.32 -8.21 7.18
N GLY A 281 -4.48 -7.52 7.22
CA GLY A 281 -4.87 -6.58 8.28
C GLY A 281 -5.08 -7.18 9.68
N PHE A 282 -4.74 -8.46 9.88
CA PHE A 282 -4.81 -9.21 11.14
C PHE A 282 -3.51 -9.97 11.41
N SER A 283 -2.38 -9.50 10.89
CA SER A 283 -1.09 -10.09 11.23
C SER A 283 -0.77 -9.86 12.72
N GLY A 284 -0.22 -10.89 13.37
CA GLY A 284 0.24 -10.86 14.76
C GLY A 284 1.66 -10.31 14.91
N LEU A 285 2.37 -10.03 13.80
CA LEU A 285 3.67 -9.35 13.80
C LEU A 285 3.54 -7.96 13.20
N VAL A 286 4.10 -6.98 13.91
CA VAL A 286 4.23 -5.58 13.46
C VAL A 286 5.43 -5.40 12.52
N GLY A 287 5.96 -6.48 11.96
CA GLY A 287 7.18 -6.47 11.16
C GLY A 287 7.25 -7.66 10.23
N CYS A 288 8.39 -7.82 9.55
CA CYS A 288 8.63 -8.95 8.66
C CYS A 288 9.11 -10.20 9.40
N ASN A 289 8.87 -11.37 8.81
CA ASN A 289 9.46 -12.62 9.27
C ASN A 289 10.77 -12.96 8.53
N GLY A 290 11.47 -14.00 9.01
CA GLY A 290 12.76 -14.43 8.44
C GLY A 290 12.67 -14.88 6.97
N TYR A 291 11.54 -15.47 6.56
CA TYR A 291 11.34 -15.90 5.17
C TYR A 291 11.16 -14.71 4.22
N GLU A 292 10.35 -13.72 4.62
CA GLU A 292 10.18 -12.46 3.87
C GLU A 292 11.51 -11.72 3.72
N ARG A 293 12.32 -11.67 4.79
CA ARG A 293 13.68 -11.11 4.74
C ARG A 293 14.60 -11.86 3.79
N TRP A 294 14.64 -13.19 3.89
CA TRP A 294 15.45 -14.03 3.03
C TRP A 294 15.11 -13.81 1.56
N ARG A 295 13.82 -13.80 1.21
CA ARG A 295 13.35 -13.60 -0.16
C ARG A 295 13.71 -12.22 -0.73
N MET A 296 13.73 -11.19 0.12
CA MET A 296 14.06 -9.82 -0.26
C MET A 296 15.54 -9.50 -0.09
N HIS A 297 16.37 -10.47 0.29
CA HIS A 297 17.79 -10.27 0.62
C HIS A 297 18.05 -9.28 1.76
N TRP A 298 17.03 -9.02 2.57
CA TRP A 298 17.11 -8.11 3.70
C TRP A 298 17.86 -8.76 4.83
N LYS A 299 19.10 -8.32 4.98
CA LYS A 299 20.06 -8.92 5.87
C LYS A 299 20.87 -7.83 6.54
N HIS A 300 21.11 -8.00 7.84
CA HIS A 300 21.96 -7.07 8.58
C HIS A 300 23.33 -6.95 7.90
N PRO A 301 23.86 -5.73 7.64
CA PRO A 301 25.09 -5.54 6.85
C PRO A 301 26.31 -6.30 7.38
N ALA A 302 26.41 -6.45 8.70
CA ALA A 302 27.50 -7.19 9.35
C ALA A 302 27.29 -8.72 9.43
N SER A 303 26.09 -9.22 9.11
CA SER A 303 25.84 -10.67 9.10
C SER A 303 26.50 -11.28 7.86
N PRO A 304 27.05 -12.50 7.91
CA PRO A 304 27.38 -13.27 6.71
C PRO A 304 26.18 -14.09 6.21
N TYR A 305 25.15 -14.32 7.03
CA TYR A 305 23.99 -15.16 6.73
C TYR A 305 22.74 -14.35 6.41
N TYR A 306 21.89 -14.82 5.48
CA TYR A 306 20.58 -14.22 5.20
C TYR A 306 19.58 -14.47 6.34
N ILE A 307 19.58 -15.69 6.87
CA ILE A 307 18.88 -16.04 8.12
C ILE A 307 19.95 -16.35 9.16
N GLY A 308 20.16 -15.42 10.10
CA GLY A 308 21.23 -15.50 11.08
C GLY A 308 20.75 -15.16 12.48
N ALA A 309 21.35 -15.80 13.48
CA ALA A 309 21.17 -15.48 14.88
C ALA A 309 22.48 -14.94 15.47
N ARG A 310 22.41 -14.40 16.68
CA ARG A 310 23.59 -14.08 17.47
C ARG A 310 24.01 -15.31 18.26
N ASN A 311 25.31 -15.54 18.39
CA ASN A 311 25.81 -16.61 19.26
C ASN A 311 25.45 -16.32 20.74
N ALA A 312 25.65 -17.31 21.61
CA ALA A 312 25.32 -17.20 23.04
C ALA A 312 26.00 -16.01 23.76
N MET A 313 27.16 -15.56 23.25
CA MET A 313 27.92 -14.43 23.79
C MET A 313 27.51 -13.08 23.17
N ASN A 314 26.53 -13.07 22.26
CA ASN A 314 26.09 -11.92 21.48
C ASN A 314 27.23 -11.13 20.80
N ASN A 315 28.32 -11.78 20.42
CA ASN A 315 29.50 -11.14 19.82
C ASN A 315 29.83 -11.64 18.40
N GLY A 316 29.10 -12.65 17.92
CA GLY A 316 29.25 -13.18 16.56
C GLY A 316 27.91 -13.62 15.99
N PHE A 317 27.85 -13.71 14.66
CA PHE A 317 26.72 -14.28 13.95
C PHE A 317 26.88 -15.80 13.79
N VAL A 318 25.77 -16.53 13.86
CA VAL A 318 25.68 -17.96 13.56
C VAL A 318 24.57 -18.21 12.56
N SER A 319 24.73 -19.23 11.71
CA SER A 319 23.64 -19.70 10.84
C SER A 319 22.47 -20.13 11.71
N SER A 320 21.26 -19.74 11.33
CA SER A 320 20.02 -20.22 11.95
C SER A 320 19.27 -21.22 11.06
N ASP A 321 19.81 -21.50 9.88
CA ASP A 321 19.44 -22.62 9.00
C ASP A 321 20.33 -23.83 9.24
#